data_AF-A0A8T5MSS1-F1
#
_entry.id   AF-A0A8T5MSS1-F1
#
_cell.length_a   1.000
_cell.length_b   1.000
_cell.length_c   1.000
_cell.angle_alpha   90.00
_cell.angle_beta   90.00
_cell.angle_gamma   90.00
#
_symmetry.space_group_name_H-M   'P 1'
#
loop_
_entity.id
_entity.type
_entity.pdbx_description
1 polymer ?
#
loop_
_entity_poly.entity_id
_entity_poly.type
_entity_poly.pdbx_seq_one_letter_code
_entity_poly.pdbx_strand_id
1 'polypeptide(L)' 'MTHEKSELELLLIKNASTGDLTHEENRRARELIDNPVYSEKDCWLCAMMGSGNGEYQVDKAIYDIGVCQGHARYTLATAK' A
#
# COMPACT_ATOMS: atom_id res chain seq x y z
N MET A 1 -18.52 7.21 -10.29
CA MET A 1 -17.85 8.24 -9.46
C MET A 1 -16.37 8.00 -9.58
N THR A 2 -15.61 8.95 -10.12
CA THR A 2 -14.14 8.90 -10.09
C THR A 2 -13.73 9.07 -8.64
N HIS A 3 -13.20 8.00 -8.03
CA HIS A 3 -12.57 8.08 -6.73
C HIS A 3 -11.34 8.98 -6.89
N GLU A 4 -11.30 10.10 -6.18
CA GLU A 4 -10.08 10.91 -6.12
C GLU A 4 -9.00 10.08 -5.43
N LYS A 5 -7.82 10.03 -6.05
CA LYS A 5 -6.71 9.23 -5.52
C LYS A 5 -6.20 9.86 -4.24
N SER A 6 -5.91 9.04 -3.23
CA SER A 6 -5.32 9.58 -2.01
C SER A 6 -3.87 10.02 -2.23
N GLU A 7 -3.36 10.84 -1.32
CA GLU A 7 -1.95 11.27 -1.32
C GLU A 7 -1.02 10.03 -1.33
N LEU A 8 -1.32 9.01 -0.54
CA LEU A 8 -0.55 7.78 -0.50
C LEU A 8 -0.60 7.03 -1.84
N GLU A 9 -1.78 6.93 -2.46
CA GLU A 9 -1.92 6.30 -3.77
C GLU A 9 -1.09 7.03 -4.84
N LEU A 10 -1.12 8.37 -4.85
CA LEU A 10 -0.34 9.18 -5.78
C LEU A 10 1.16 8.99 -5.59
N LEU A 11 1.65 8.97 -4.36
CA LEU A 11 3.06 8.74 -4.04
C LEU A 11 3.53 7.34 -4.47
N LEU A 12 2.73 6.31 -4.22
CA LEU A 12 3.06 4.94 -4.64
C LEU A 12 3.04 4.79 -6.17
N ILE A 13 2.09 5.44 -6.86
CA ILE A 13 2.06 5.47 -8.33
C ILE A 13 3.28 6.18 -8.89
N LYS A 14 3.66 7.34 -8.33
CA LYS A 14 4.86 8.05 -8.74
C LYS A 14 6.09 7.16 -8.56
N ASN A 15 6.25 6.55 -7.39
CA ASN A 15 7.34 5.63 -7.10
C ASN A 15 7.39 4.47 -8.11
N ALA A 16 6.25 3.83 -8.40
CA ALA A 16 6.16 2.73 -9.37
C ALA A 16 6.43 3.15 -10.82
N SER A 17 6.17 4.42 -11.16
CA SER A 17 6.30 4.93 -12.52
C SER A 17 7.69 5.49 -12.81
N THR A 18 8.32 6.15 -11.84
CA THR A 18 9.56 6.91 -12.04
C THR A 18 10.71 6.49 -11.13
N GLY A 19 10.46 5.83 -10.00
CA GLY A 19 11.49 5.57 -8.97
C GLY A 19 11.97 6.79 -8.19
N ASP A 20 11.79 7.97 -8.78
CA ASP A 20 12.32 9.23 -8.28
C ASP A 20 11.38 9.94 -7.28
N LEU A 21 11.06 9.28 -6.17
CA LEU A 21 10.54 10.02 -5.02
C LEU A 21 11.65 10.87 -4.41
N THR A 22 11.38 12.15 -4.17
CA THR A 22 12.24 12.98 -3.33
C THR A 22 12.30 12.41 -1.91
N HIS A 23 13.33 12.80 -1.14
CA HIS A 23 13.43 12.42 0.27
C HIS A 23 12.18 12.77 1.07
N GLU A 24 11.58 13.94 0.79
CA GLU A 24 10.36 14.39 1.45
C GLU A 24 9.14 13.56 1.08
N GLU A 25 8.98 13.23 -0.20
CA GLU A 25 7.90 12.35 -0.66
C GLU A 25 8.05 10.93 -0.11
N ASN A 26 9.27 10.40 -0.05
CA ASN A 26 9.52 9.09 0.54
C ASN A 26 9.21 9.08 2.04
N ARG A 27 9.64 10.13 2.76
CA ARG A 27 9.30 10.33 4.18
C ARG A 27 7.79 10.39 4.38
N ARG A 28 7.10 11.18 3.56
CA ARG A 28 5.65 11.35 3.63
C ARG A 28 4.90 10.05 3.35
N ALA A 29 5.34 9.28 2.35
CA ALA A 29 4.79 7.96 2.08
C ALA A 29 4.95 7.01 3.28
N ARG A 30 6.11 7.02 3.95
CA ARG A 30 6.33 6.22 5.17
C ARG A 30 5.40 6.63 6.30
N GLU A 31 5.25 7.93 6.57
CA GLU A 31 4.34 8.42 7.63
C GLU A 31 2.89 7.98 7.40
N LEU A 32 2.41 8.07 6.16
CA LEU A 32 1.06 7.65 5.76
C LEU A 32 0.88 6.12 5.87
N ILE A 33 1.92 5.35 5.54
CA ILE A 33 1.91 3.90 5.70
C ILE A 33 1.97 3.51 7.18
N ASP A 34 2.73 4.22 8.00
CA ASP A 34 2.92 3.93 9.42
C ASP A 34 1.68 4.26 10.27
N ASN A 35 0.84 5.20 9.80
CA ASN A 35 -0.41 5.60 10.44
C ASN A 35 -1.61 5.47 9.49
N PRO A 36 -1.95 4.24 9.04
CA PRO A 36 -2.97 4.08 8.03
C PRO A 36 -4.39 4.16 8.62
N VAL A 37 -5.33 4.60 7.78
CA VAL A 37 -6.74 4.31 7.99
C VAL A 37 -7.04 2.96 7.35
N TYR A 38 -7.44 1.98 8.15
CA TYR A 38 -7.77 0.64 7.65
C TYR A 38 -9.19 0.60 7.05
N SER A 39 -9.35 -0.19 5.99
CA SER A 39 -10.63 -0.60 5.44
C SER A 39 -11.24 -1.73 6.27
N GLU A 40 -12.55 -1.90 6.17
CA GLU A 40 -13.22 -3.15 6.58
C GLU A 40 -12.78 -4.34 5.72
N LYS A 41 -12.32 -4.07 4.48
CA LYS A 41 -11.84 -5.07 3.53
C LYS A 41 -10.45 -5.56 3.88
N ASP A 42 -10.21 -6.80 3.50
CA ASP A 42 -8.92 -7.46 3.63
C ASP A 42 -7.95 -7.03 2.52
N CYS A 43 -6.65 -7.12 2.80
CA CYS A 43 -5.62 -6.90 1.80
C CYS A 43 -5.78 -7.91 0.65
N TRP A 44 -5.98 -7.40 -0.57
CA TRP A 44 -6.22 -8.26 -1.72
C TRP A 44 -5.02 -9.17 -2.04
N LEU A 45 -3.79 -8.70 -1.82
CA LEU A 45 -2.57 -9.52 -1.98
C LEU A 45 -2.51 -10.64 -0.96
N CYS A 46 -2.78 -10.36 0.33
CA CYS A 46 -2.83 -11.40 1.35
C CYS A 46 -3.93 -12.44 1.04
N ALA A 47 -5.11 -11.99 0.61
CA ALA A 47 -6.21 -12.87 0.25
C ALA A 47 -5.88 -13.77 -0.96
N MET A 48 -5.20 -13.24 -1.98
CA MET A 48 -4.75 -14.03 -3.13
C MET A 48 -3.68 -15.06 -2.76
N MET A 49 -2.70 -14.69 -1.93
CA MET A 49 -1.61 -15.60 -1.52
C MET A 49 -2.08 -16.67 -0.51
N GLY A 50 -3.04 -16.34 0.36
CA GLY A 50 -3.59 -17.26 1.36
C GLY A 50 -4.48 -18.38 0.80
N SER A 51 -4.74 -18.39 -0.51
CA SER A 51 -5.62 -19.38 -1.16
C SER A 51 -4.97 -20.75 -1.41
N GLY A 52 -3.66 -20.91 -1.19
CA GLY A 52 -2.94 -22.14 -1.52
C GLY A 52 -2.58 -23.04 -0.34
N ASN A 53 -2.20 -22.45 0.80
CA ASN A 53 -1.52 -23.19 1.86
C ASN A 53 -1.97 -22.56 3.20
N GLY A 54 -2.74 -23.31 4.00
CA GLY A 54 -3.39 -22.82 5.21
C GLY A 54 -2.47 -22.04 6.16
N GLU A 55 -3.03 -20.99 6.77
CA GLU A 55 -2.44 -20.08 7.78
C GLU A 55 -1.55 -18.93 7.26
N TYR A 56 -1.99 -18.21 6.23
CA TYR A 56 -1.56 -16.80 6.08
C TYR A 56 -2.54 -15.88 6.79
N GLN A 57 -2.05 -15.13 7.78
CA GLN A 57 -2.85 -14.06 8.40
C GLN A 57 -3.20 -13.04 7.33
N VAL A 58 -4.50 -12.85 7.11
CA VAL A 58 -5.02 -11.86 6.17
C VAL A 58 -5.12 -10.54 6.92
N ASP A 59 -4.17 -9.65 6.66
CA ASP A 59 -4.18 -8.30 7.21
C ASP A 59 -5.28 -7.43 6.57
N LYS A 60 -5.78 -6.46 7.33
CA LYS A 60 -6.68 -5.42 6.79
C LYS A 60 -5.98 -4.54 5.77
N ALA A 61 -6.72 -4.15 4.74
CA ALA A 61 -6.23 -3.21 3.73
C ALA A 61 -6.16 -1.79 4.30
N ILE A 62 -5.19 -0.99 3.84
CA ILE A 62 -5.25 0.47 3.94
C ILE A 62 -6.36 0.94 3.01
N TYR A 63 -7.28 1.76 3.53
CA TYR A 63 -8.53 2.16 2.87
C TYR A 63 -8.33 2.63 1.43
N ASP A 64 -7.31 3.46 1.20
CA ASP A 64 -7.10 4.10 -0.08
C ASP A 64 -6.51 3.17 -1.16
N ILE A 65 -5.63 2.24 -0.77
CA ILE A 65 -4.77 1.51 -1.72
C ILE A 65 -5.04 0.01 -1.77
N GLY A 66 -5.97 -0.51 -0.94
CA GLY A 66 -6.43 -1.89 -0.98
C GLY A 66 -5.41 -2.95 -0.53
N VAL A 67 -4.20 -2.55 -0.12
CA VAL A 67 -3.15 -3.44 0.39
C VAL A 67 -2.83 -3.15 1.85
N CYS A 68 -2.32 -4.14 2.59
CA CYS A 68 -1.93 -3.95 3.98
C CYS A 68 -0.66 -3.10 4.10
N GLN A 69 -0.37 -2.66 5.33
CA GLN A 69 0.83 -1.90 5.67
C GLN A 69 2.12 -2.59 5.21
N GLY A 70 2.23 -3.91 5.40
CA GLY A 70 3.41 -4.68 4.97
C GLY A 70 3.64 -4.61 3.46
N HIS A 71 2.60 -4.84 2.67
CA HIS A 71 2.67 -4.74 1.20
C HIS A 71 2.90 -3.29 0.73
N ALA A 72 2.33 -2.30 1.40
CA ALA A 72 2.60 -0.89 1.08
C ALA A 72 4.07 -0.52 1.30
N ARG A 73 4.67 -0.96 2.42
CA ARG A 73 6.11 -0.78 2.68
C ARG A 73 6.97 -1.48 1.63
N TYR A 74 6.59 -2.70 1.25
CA TYR A 74 7.29 -3.44 0.20
C TYR A 74 7.25 -2.67 -1.12
N THR A 75 6.07 -2.25 -1.58
CA THR A 75 5.91 -1.44 -2.80
C THR A 75 6.73 -0.15 -2.75
N LEU A 76 6.78 0.53 -1.60
CA LEU A 76 7.60 1.73 -1.44
C LEU A 76 9.11 1.43 -1.55
N ALA A 77 9.55 0.28 -1.03
CA ALA A 77 10.97 -0.12 -1.00
C ALA A 77 11.48 -0.73 -2.31
N THR A 78 10.61 -1.35 -3.10
CA THR A 78 10.99 -2.11 -4.31
C THR A 78 10.60 -1.46 -5.62
N ALA A 79 9.94 -0.30 -5.59
CA ALA A 79 9.72 0.44 -6.83
C ALA A 79 11.06 0.89 -7.42
N LYS A 80 11.12 0.89 -8.75
CA LYS A 80 12.33 1.06 -9.54
C LYS A 80 12.57 2.50 -9.89
#